data_AF-A0A9P0N5M7-F1
#
_entry.id   AF-A0A9P0N5M7-F1
#
_cell.length_a   1.000
_cell.length_b   1.000
_cell.length_c   1.000
_cell.angle_alpha   90.00
_cell.angle_beta   90.00
_cell.angle_gamma   90.00
#
_symmetry.space_group_name_H-M   'P 1'
#
loop_
_entity.id
_entity.type
_entity.pdbx_description
1 polymer ?
#
loop_
_entity_poly.entity_id
_entity_poly.type
_entity_poly.pdbx_seq_one_letter_code
_entity_poly.pdbx_strand_id
1 'polypeptide(L)'
;MAFASLRFNFLQKVVQTATYTTLLKRPMAYKSSISLETLYPNSSLKLTTPAFQPDTNEKFSGFIPIDKLDITYSASSGPGGQNVNKFANKLSKEGYLIIRSDTTRSQQLNLADCMQKLRKIIREAAVTKREPAPETVERIRQRHLKAARMRVAVKREESLKRAMRQSPTIDL
;
A
#
# COMPACT_ATOMS: atom_id res chain seq x y z
N MET A 1 1.48 54.98 -50.83
CA MET A 1 2.27 53.73 -50.97
C MET A 1 2.56 53.18 -49.59
N ALA A 2 2.08 51.97 -49.27
CA ALA A 2 2.73 50.97 -48.40
C ALA A 2 1.70 49.88 -48.07
N PHE A 3 1.93 48.68 -48.59
CA PHE A 3 1.04 47.52 -48.49
C PHE A 3 1.12 46.84 -47.11
N ALA A 4 -0.04 46.33 -46.68
CA ALA A 4 -0.28 45.73 -45.38
C ALA A 4 0.47 44.40 -45.12
N SER A 5 1.07 44.29 -43.94
CA SER A 5 1.64 43.06 -43.37
C SER A 5 0.56 42.30 -42.57
N LEU A 6 -0.47 41.80 -43.24
CA LEU A 6 -1.53 40.97 -42.65
C LEU A 6 -1.52 39.58 -43.28
N ARG A 7 -0.39 38.87 -43.15
CA ARG A 7 -0.31 37.44 -43.50
C ARG A 7 0.57 36.78 -42.46
N PHE A 8 -0.04 36.12 -41.47
CA PHE A 8 0.50 34.86 -40.88
C PHE A 8 -0.40 34.22 -39.81
N ASN A 9 -1.49 34.85 -39.36
CA ASN A 9 -2.33 34.28 -38.27
C ASN A 9 -3.59 33.52 -38.73
N PHE A 10 -3.87 33.44 -40.04
CA PHE A 10 -5.09 32.79 -40.53
C PHE A 10 -4.89 31.31 -40.91
N LEU A 11 -3.67 30.92 -41.31
CA LEU A 11 -3.39 29.58 -41.85
C LEU A 11 -3.26 28.50 -40.76
N GLN A 12 -3.03 28.85 -39.50
CA GLN A 12 -2.87 27.86 -38.43
C GLN A 12 -4.21 27.38 -37.84
N LYS A 13 -5.31 28.11 -38.04
CA LYS A 13 -6.67 27.68 -37.62
C LYS A 13 -7.31 26.67 -38.58
N VAL A 14 -6.89 26.64 -39.84
CA VAL A 14 -7.50 25.78 -40.87
C VAL A 14 -7.03 24.32 -40.75
N VAL A 15 -5.82 24.09 -40.23
CA VAL A 15 -5.23 22.74 -40.12
C VAL A 15 -5.85 21.93 -38.98
N GLN A 16 -6.41 22.57 -37.93
CA GLN A 16 -7.09 21.86 -36.84
C GLN A 16 -8.56 21.50 -37.14
N THR A 17 -9.17 22.09 -38.17
CA THR A 17 -10.59 21.85 -38.51
C THR A 17 -10.79 20.89 -39.69
N ALA A 18 -9.72 20.23 -40.15
CA ALA A 18 -9.79 19.22 -41.20
C ALA A 18 -10.28 17.85 -40.65
N THR A 19 -11.42 17.84 -39.97
CA THR A 19 -12.24 16.64 -39.81
C THR A 19 -13.42 16.78 -40.74
N TYR A 20 -13.40 16.02 -41.84
CA TYR A 20 -14.41 15.93 -42.89
C TYR A 20 -15.85 16.30 -42.44
N THR A 21 -16.24 17.56 -42.67
CA THR A 21 -17.61 18.03 -42.49
C THR A 21 -18.36 17.94 -43.82
N THR A 22 -19.29 17.01 -43.93
CA THR A 22 -20.34 17.07 -44.97
C THR A 22 -21.38 18.13 -44.57
N LEU A 23 -22.13 18.66 -45.55
CA LEU A 23 -23.06 19.79 -45.45
C LEU A 23 -24.16 19.65 -44.39
N LEU A 24 -24.36 18.45 -43.83
CA LEU A 24 -25.19 18.18 -42.68
C LEU A 24 -24.26 17.61 -41.60
N LYS A 25 -24.11 18.31 -40.46
CA LYS A 25 -23.21 17.98 -39.33
C LYS A 25 -23.47 16.60 -38.69
N ARG A 26 -23.36 15.51 -39.45
CA ARG A 26 -23.49 14.13 -39.00
C ARG A 26 -22.08 13.54 -38.92
N PRO A 27 -21.65 13.05 -37.74
CA PRO A 27 -20.36 12.40 -37.63
C PRO A 27 -20.38 11.13 -38.50
N MET A 28 -19.48 11.07 -39.49
CA MET A 28 -19.30 9.91 -40.37
C MET A 28 -18.50 8.81 -39.64
N ALA A 29 -19.03 8.32 -38.52
CA ALA A 29 -18.46 7.19 -37.79
C ALA A 29 -19.49 6.06 -37.71
N TYR A 30 -19.08 4.85 -38.09
CA TYR A 30 -19.93 3.67 -37.95
C TYR A 30 -20.27 3.43 -36.48
N LYS A 31 -21.57 3.25 -36.18
CA LYS A 31 -22.09 2.87 -34.86
C LYS A 31 -22.87 1.57 -35.03
N SER A 32 -22.46 0.52 -34.32
CA SER A 32 -23.18 -0.74 -34.27
C SER A 32 -24.30 -0.70 -33.21
N SER A 33 -25.17 -1.70 -33.21
CA SER A 33 -26.17 -1.92 -32.14
C SER A 33 -25.55 -2.15 -30.76
N ILE A 34 -24.26 -2.54 -30.71
CA ILE A 34 -23.49 -2.83 -29.49
C ILE A 34 -22.47 -1.70 -29.22
N SER A 35 -22.71 -0.49 -29.75
CA SER A 35 -21.83 0.65 -29.48
C SER A 35 -21.88 1.06 -28.00
N LEU A 36 -20.80 1.65 -27.48
CA LEU A 36 -20.76 2.11 -26.09
C LEU A 36 -21.85 3.15 -25.77
N GLU A 37 -22.28 3.93 -26.78
CA GLU A 37 -23.41 4.87 -26.67
C GLU A 37 -24.73 4.13 -26.41
N THR A 38 -24.90 2.98 -27.08
CA THR A 38 -26.11 2.14 -26.96
C THR A 38 -26.11 1.33 -25.66
N LEU A 39 -24.96 0.73 -25.30
CA LEU A 39 -24.84 -0.09 -24.09
C LEU A 39 -24.82 0.73 -22.80
N TYR A 40 -24.25 1.93 -22.84
CA TYR A 40 -24.05 2.79 -21.66
C TYR A 40 -24.54 4.22 -21.92
N PRO A 41 -25.86 4.43 -22.10
CA PRO A 41 -26.42 5.72 -22.52
C PRO A 41 -26.20 6.85 -21.52
N ASN A 42 -26.05 6.53 -20.23
CA ASN A 42 -25.78 7.51 -19.16
C ASN A 42 -24.29 7.80 -18.94
N SER A 43 -23.39 7.08 -19.63
CA SER A 43 -21.95 7.30 -19.48
C SER A 43 -21.48 8.42 -20.40
N SER A 44 -20.72 9.38 -19.86
CA SER A 44 -20.04 10.34 -20.71
C SER A 44 -18.85 9.64 -21.36
N LEU A 45 -18.96 9.25 -22.64
CA LEU A 45 -17.90 8.58 -23.41
C LEU A 45 -16.67 9.46 -23.71
N LYS A 46 -16.47 10.49 -22.90
CA LYS A 46 -15.30 11.34 -22.96
C LYS A 46 -14.14 10.58 -22.33
N LEU A 47 -13.04 10.44 -23.06
CA LEU A 47 -11.78 9.94 -22.52
C LEU A 47 -11.22 11.01 -21.56
N THR A 48 -11.67 11.01 -20.31
CA THR A 48 -11.17 11.89 -19.25
C THR A 48 -10.45 11.05 -18.21
N THR A 49 -9.21 11.38 -17.92
CA THR A 49 -8.53 10.85 -16.74
C THR A 49 -9.21 11.47 -15.51
N PRO A 50 -9.94 10.69 -14.69
CA PRO A 50 -10.59 11.26 -13.52
C PRO A 50 -9.51 11.79 -12.56
N ALA A 51 -9.66 13.03 -12.11
CA ALA A 51 -8.81 13.56 -11.07
C ALA A 51 -9.06 12.77 -9.78
N PHE A 52 -7.99 12.34 -9.10
CA PHE A 52 -8.12 11.70 -7.80
C PHE A 52 -8.70 12.71 -6.80
N GLN A 53 -9.87 12.42 -6.27
CA GLN A 53 -10.50 13.21 -5.21
C GLN A 53 -10.30 12.48 -3.88
N PRO A 54 -9.54 13.03 -2.92
CA PRO A 54 -9.36 12.40 -1.62
C PRO A 54 -10.67 12.48 -0.81
N ASP A 55 -10.96 11.42 -0.06
CA ASP A 55 -12.12 11.39 0.84
C ASP A 55 -11.95 12.41 1.98
N THR A 56 -12.96 13.26 2.20
CA THR A 56 -12.91 14.32 3.22
C THR A 56 -13.00 13.79 4.66
N ASN A 57 -13.48 12.55 4.85
CA ASN A 57 -13.65 11.94 6.17
C ASN A 57 -12.38 11.25 6.70
N GLU A 58 -11.43 10.88 5.83
CA GLU A 58 -10.20 10.21 6.24
C GLU A 58 -9.12 11.23 6.64
N LYS A 59 -8.42 10.96 7.75
CA LYS A 59 -7.27 11.79 8.19
C LYS A 59 -6.07 11.70 7.24
N PHE A 60 -6.01 10.65 6.43
CA PHE A 60 -4.91 10.40 5.50
C PHE A 60 -5.47 10.25 4.09
N SER A 61 -5.11 11.18 3.20
CA SER A 61 -5.58 11.25 1.82
C SER A 61 -5.02 10.17 0.89
N GLY A 62 -4.15 9.28 1.37
CA GLY A 62 -3.54 8.23 0.56
C GLY A 62 -2.33 8.67 -0.29
N PHE A 63 -2.10 9.98 -0.42
CA PHE A 63 -0.99 10.54 -1.18
C PHE A 63 0.32 10.42 -0.40
N ILE A 64 1.35 9.87 -1.07
CA ILE A 64 2.70 9.73 -0.52
C ILE A 64 3.67 10.27 -1.59
N PRO A 65 4.42 11.35 -1.30
CA PRO A 65 5.38 11.90 -2.24
C PRO A 65 6.58 10.95 -2.39
N ILE A 66 6.79 10.43 -3.61
CA ILE A 66 7.85 9.47 -3.91
C ILE A 66 9.24 10.13 -3.81
N ASP A 67 9.35 11.41 -4.16
CA ASP A 67 10.63 12.14 -4.19
C ASP A 67 11.27 12.30 -2.81
N LYS A 68 10.49 12.11 -1.74
CA LYS A 68 10.96 12.19 -0.35
C LYS A 68 11.33 10.82 0.24
N LEU A 69 11.22 9.76 -0.55
CA LEU A 69 11.48 8.39 -0.11
C LEU A 69 12.78 7.88 -0.72
N ASP A 70 13.65 7.34 0.14
CA ASP A 70 14.86 6.64 -0.30
C ASP A 70 14.51 5.20 -0.68
N ILE A 71 14.42 4.94 -1.99
CA ILE A 71 14.08 3.61 -2.52
C ILE A 71 15.36 2.89 -2.93
N THR A 72 15.71 1.85 -2.17
CA THR A 72 16.87 1.00 -2.46
C THR A 72 16.43 -0.41 -2.79
N TYR A 73 17.11 -1.05 -3.74
CA TYR A 73 16.88 -2.45 -4.12
C TYR A 73 18.07 -3.31 -3.72
N SER A 74 17.79 -4.52 -3.25
CA SER A 74 18.81 -5.51 -2.90
C SER A 74 18.35 -6.88 -3.35
N ALA A 75 19.28 -7.75 -3.74
CA ALA A 75 18.95 -9.14 -4.04
C ALA A 75 18.31 -9.83 -2.81
N SER A 76 17.36 -10.73 -3.07
CA SER A 76 16.79 -11.57 -2.00
C SER A 76 17.84 -12.58 -1.52
N SER A 77 17.77 -12.92 -0.24
CA SER A 77 18.84 -13.68 0.45
C SER A 77 18.98 -15.15 0.04
N GLY A 78 18.09 -15.71 -0.79
CA GLY A 78 18.19 -17.12 -1.17
C GLY A 78 17.07 -17.67 -2.07
N PRO A 79 17.22 -18.92 -2.53
CA PRO A 79 16.25 -19.61 -3.39
C PRO A 79 15.04 -20.03 -2.56
N GLY A 80 13.94 -19.29 -2.71
CA GLY A 80 12.70 -19.53 -1.99
C GLY A 80 12.27 -18.27 -1.25
N GLY A 81 11.33 -17.54 -1.85
CA GLY A 81 10.70 -16.34 -1.30
C GLY A 81 9.83 -16.59 -0.06
N GLN A 82 10.31 -17.38 0.89
CA GLN A 82 9.75 -17.46 2.24
C GLN A 82 10.34 -16.33 3.07
N ASN A 83 9.87 -15.11 2.81
CA ASN A 83 10.01 -14.07 3.80
C ASN A 83 9.04 -14.39 4.95
N VAL A 84 9.53 -15.11 5.95
CA VAL A 84 8.83 -15.29 7.22
C VAL A 84 8.64 -13.87 7.75
N ASN A 85 7.42 -13.33 7.66
CA ASN A 85 7.06 -11.98 8.11
C ASN A 85 7.29 -11.83 9.62
N LYS A 86 8.54 -11.81 10.07
CA LYS A 86 8.91 -11.28 11.35
C LYS A 86 8.79 -9.77 11.18
N PHE A 87 7.68 -9.22 11.66
CA PHE A 87 7.57 -7.81 12.02
C PHE A 87 8.56 -7.52 13.17
N ALA A 88 9.85 -7.70 12.93
CA ALA A 88 10.90 -7.28 13.84
C ALA A 88 11.23 -5.83 13.51
N ASN A 89 11.16 -5.00 14.55
CA ASN A 89 11.41 -3.56 14.59
C ASN A 89 12.23 -3.01 13.41
N LYS A 90 11.55 -2.23 12.57
CA LYS A 90 12.08 -1.67 11.33
C LYS A 90 12.65 -0.27 11.49
N LEU A 91 13.12 0.08 12.68
CA LEU A 91 13.72 1.38 12.95
C LEU A 91 15.24 1.26 12.86
N SER A 92 15.87 2.08 12.02
CA SER A 92 17.32 2.23 12.01
C SER A 92 17.79 3.00 13.25
N LYS A 93 19.07 2.86 13.63
CA LYS A 93 19.70 3.66 14.69
C LYS A 93 19.65 5.16 14.39
N GLU A 94 19.65 5.50 13.11
CA GLU A 94 19.57 6.87 12.58
C GLU A 94 18.13 7.41 12.53
N GLY A 95 17.13 6.63 12.98
CA GLY A 95 15.73 7.06 13.04
C GLY A 95 14.90 6.80 11.77
N TYR A 96 15.48 6.22 10.72
CA TYR A 96 14.74 5.86 9.51
C TYR A 96 13.84 4.64 9.71
N LEU A 97 12.61 4.70 9.19
CA LEU A 97 11.70 3.55 9.10
C LEU A 97 11.94 2.78 7.80
N ILE A 98 12.48 1.57 7.90
CA ILE A 98 12.87 0.76 6.73
C ILE A 98 11.74 -0.21 6.36
N ILE A 99 11.17 -0.14 5.15
CA ILE A 99 10.12 -1.08 4.73
C ILE A 99 10.63 -1.95 3.58
N ARG A 100 10.77 -3.26 3.83
CA ARG A 100 11.20 -4.27 2.86
C ARG A 100 10.06 -5.22 2.44
N SER A 101 10.03 -5.60 1.17
CA SER A 101 9.14 -6.62 0.59
C SER A 101 9.90 -7.42 -0.47
N ASP A 102 9.93 -8.75 -0.31
CA ASP A 102 10.66 -9.69 -1.17
C ASP A 102 9.72 -10.82 -1.65
N THR A 103 8.43 -10.50 -1.82
CA THR A 103 7.37 -11.49 -2.07
C THR A 103 7.44 -12.07 -3.49
N THR A 104 7.75 -11.22 -4.46
CA THR A 104 7.67 -11.56 -5.88
C THR A 104 9.02 -11.41 -6.57
N ARG A 105 9.14 -12.01 -7.76
CA ARG A 105 10.30 -11.80 -8.64
C ARG A 105 10.36 -10.41 -9.28
N SER A 106 9.25 -9.66 -9.29
CA SER A 106 9.17 -8.36 -9.95
C SER A 106 9.42 -7.23 -8.96
N GLN A 107 10.40 -6.39 -9.28
CA GLN A 107 10.75 -5.22 -8.49
C GLN A 107 9.59 -4.23 -8.33
N GLN A 108 8.79 -4.02 -9.38
CA GLN A 108 7.64 -3.10 -9.36
C GLN A 108 6.54 -3.59 -8.41
N LEU A 109 6.28 -4.90 -8.40
CA LEU A 109 5.31 -5.50 -7.48
C LEU A 109 5.78 -5.40 -6.03
N ASN A 110 7.07 -5.64 -5.79
CA ASN A 110 7.64 -5.49 -4.45
C ASN A 110 7.63 -4.02 -3.97
N LEU A 111 7.83 -3.06 -4.86
CA LEU A 111 7.68 -1.63 -4.55
C LEU A 111 6.23 -1.28 -4.21
N ALA A 112 5.27 -1.77 -4.99
CA ALA A 112 3.85 -1.57 -4.73
C ALA A 112 3.44 -2.16 -3.37
N ASP A 113 3.93 -3.36 -3.04
CA ASP A 113 3.74 -3.99 -1.72
C ASP A 113 4.31 -3.12 -0.59
N CYS A 114 5.51 -2.56 -0.76
CA CYS A 114 6.13 -1.66 0.21
C CYS A 114 5.28 -0.41 0.42
N MET A 115 4.79 0.21 -0.66
CA MET A 115 3.91 1.38 -0.58
C MET A 115 2.59 1.04 0.11
N GLN A 116 2.02 -0.14 -0.16
CA GLN A 116 0.80 -0.59 0.50
C GLN A 116 1.01 -0.82 2.00
N LYS A 117 2.14 -1.42 2.40
CA LYS A 117 2.54 -1.58 3.81
C LYS A 117 2.69 -0.22 4.49
N LEU A 118 3.35 0.74 3.84
CA LEU A 118 3.50 2.11 4.35
C LEU A 118 2.14 2.79 4.57
N ARG A 119 1.25 2.76 3.57
CA ARG A 119 -0.12 3.31 3.68
C ARG A 119 -0.88 2.68 4.84
N LYS A 120 -0.76 1.36 5.02
CA LYS A 120 -1.42 0.64 6.12
C LYS A 120 -0.92 1.12 7.48
N ILE A 121 0.39 1.26 7.66
CA ILE A 121 0.98 1.76 8.91
C ILE A 121 0.48 3.18 9.21
N ILE A 122 0.45 4.07 8.22
CA ILE A 122 -0.03 5.45 8.40
C ILE A 122 -1.51 5.45 8.81
N ARG A 123 -2.36 4.65 8.16
CA ARG A 123 -3.78 4.53 8.52
C ARG A 123 -3.98 3.98 9.93
N GLU A 124 -3.25 2.93 10.30
CA GLU A 124 -3.30 2.35 11.64
C GLU A 124 -2.85 3.35 12.72
N ALA A 125 -1.84 4.16 12.42
CA ALA A 125 -1.37 5.22 13.33
C ALA A 125 -2.36 6.40 13.42
N ALA A 126 -3.09 6.71 12.36
CA ALA A 126 -4.09 7.78 12.34
C ALA A 126 -5.35 7.44 13.18
N VAL A 127 -5.64 6.15 13.34
CA VAL A 127 -6.69 5.67 14.24
C VAL A 127 -6.20 5.79 15.68
N THR A 128 -6.82 6.67 16.46
CA THR A 128 -6.59 6.74 17.90
C THR A 128 -7.04 5.42 18.52
N LYS A 129 -6.10 4.66 19.09
CA LYS A 129 -6.44 3.43 19.82
C LYS A 129 -7.42 3.80 20.93
N ARG A 130 -8.62 3.21 20.89
CA ARG A 130 -9.60 3.38 21.98
C ARG A 130 -9.00 2.83 23.25
N GLU A 131 -9.16 3.55 24.35
CA GLU A 131 -8.78 3.02 25.64
C GLU A 131 -9.61 1.75 25.93
N PRO A 132 -8.98 0.65 26.35
CA PRO A 132 -9.69 -0.57 26.67
C PRO A 132 -10.63 -0.35 27.84
N ALA A 133 -11.84 -0.92 27.76
CA ALA A 133 -12.78 -0.92 28.89
C ALA A 133 -12.13 -1.52 30.15
N PRO A 134 -12.46 -1.04 31.36
CA PRO A 134 -11.80 -1.46 32.60
C PRO A 134 -11.81 -2.98 32.81
N GLU A 135 -12.91 -3.65 32.48
CA GLU A 135 -13.02 -5.11 32.54
C GLU A 135 -12.01 -5.84 31.63
N THR A 136 -11.74 -5.27 30.45
CA THR A 136 -10.77 -5.84 29.50
C THR A 136 -9.35 -5.72 30.04
N VAL A 137 -9.03 -4.61 30.71
CA VAL A 137 -7.73 -4.38 31.36
C VAL A 137 -7.49 -5.41 32.46
N GLU A 138 -8.48 -5.66 33.31
CA GLU A 138 -8.38 -6.67 34.37
C GLU A 138 -8.20 -8.07 33.80
N ARG A 139 -8.95 -8.41 32.75
CA ARG A 139 -8.85 -9.70 32.06
C ARG A 139 -7.48 -9.91 31.43
N ILE A 140 -6.88 -8.86 30.86
CA ILE A 140 -5.50 -8.86 30.36
C ILE A 140 -4.52 -9.10 31.51
N ARG A 141 -4.68 -8.37 32.63
CA ARG A 141 -3.84 -8.51 33.83
C ARG A 141 -3.86 -9.95 34.38
N GLN A 142 -5.05 -10.54 34.51
CA GLN A 142 -5.22 -11.92 34.95
C GLN A 142 -4.56 -12.90 33.99
N ARG A 143 -4.69 -12.70 32.67
CA ARG A 143 -4.04 -13.55 31.66
C ARG A 143 -2.51 -13.50 31.78
N HIS A 144 -1.92 -12.33 32.01
CA HIS A 144 -0.48 -12.19 32.25
C HIS A 144 -0.03 -12.90 33.54
N LEU A 145 -0.75 -12.72 34.65
CA LEU A 145 -0.45 -13.39 35.92
C LEU A 145 -0.53 -14.91 35.79
N LYS A 146 -1.57 -15.43 35.11
CA LYS A 146 -1.72 -16.85 34.83
C LYS A 146 -0.57 -17.37 33.97
N ALA A 147 -0.22 -16.68 32.89
CA ALA A 147 0.90 -17.06 32.03
C ALA A 147 2.24 -17.09 32.79
N ALA A 148 2.49 -16.13 33.68
CA ALA A 148 3.68 -16.10 34.52
C ALA A 148 3.72 -17.29 35.49
N ARG A 149 2.60 -17.57 36.18
CA ARG A 149 2.47 -18.74 37.07
C ARG A 149 2.73 -20.05 36.34
N MET A 150 2.07 -20.25 35.18
CA MET A 150 2.26 -21.44 34.36
C MET A 150 3.72 -21.60 33.91
N ARG A 151 4.38 -20.50 33.49
CA ARG A 151 5.80 -20.53 33.10
C ARG A 151 6.70 -21.01 34.24
N VAL A 152 6.46 -20.54 35.47
CA VAL A 152 7.24 -20.98 36.64
C VAL A 152 6.98 -22.45 36.98
N ALA A 153 5.73 -22.89 36.92
CA ALA A 153 5.38 -24.29 37.17
C ALA A 153 6.07 -25.24 36.17
N VAL A 154 6.02 -24.92 34.87
CA VAL A 154 6.71 -25.69 33.82
C VAL A 154 8.22 -25.76 34.09
N LYS A 155 8.86 -24.64 34.43
CA LYS A 155 10.30 -24.63 34.76
C LYS A 155 10.64 -25.51 35.97
N ARG A 156 9.77 -25.51 37.00
CA ARG A 156 9.95 -26.37 38.19
C ARG A 156 9.83 -27.84 37.83
N GLU A 157 8.81 -28.22 37.06
CA GLU A 157 8.63 -29.60 36.58
C GLU A 157 9.83 -30.08 35.74
N GLU A 158 10.31 -29.24 34.82
CA GLU A 158 11.50 -29.55 34.01
C GLU A 158 12.75 -29.71 34.88
N SER A 159 12.93 -28.87 35.90
CA SER A 159 14.05 -28.98 36.84
C SER A 159 13.99 -30.29 37.63
N LEU A 160 12.81 -30.68 38.13
CA LEU A 160 12.63 -31.94 38.85
C LEU A 160 12.92 -33.15 37.94
N LYS A 161 12.42 -33.13 36.70
CA LYS A 161 12.72 -34.17 35.70
C LYS A 161 14.22 -34.27 35.41
N ARG A 162 14.96 -33.15 35.41
CA ARG A 162 16.42 -33.15 35.25
C ARG A 162 17.14 -33.74 36.45
N ALA A 163 16.75 -33.36 37.67
CA ALA A 163 17.32 -33.91 38.90
C ALA A 163 17.12 -35.42 38.99
N MET A 164 15.92 -35.92 38.66
CA MET A 164 15.63 -37.37 38.63
C MET A 164 16.44 -38.15 37.58
N ARG A 165 16.99 -37.48 36.55
CA ARG A 165 17.85 -38.11 35.54
C ARG A 165 19.33 -38.11 35.91
N GLN A 166 19.74 -37.35 36.93
CA GLN A 166 21.12 -37.35 37.39
C GLN A 166 21.36 -38.58 38.27
N SER A 167 22.47 -39.28 38.03
CA SER A 167 22.95 -40.32 38.93
C SER A 167 23.23 -39.70 40.31
N PRO A 168 22.90 -40.38 41.42
CA PRO A 168 23.16 -39.86 42.75
C PRO A 168 24.63 -39.50 42.92
N THR A 169 24.92 -38.33 43.47
CA THR A 169 26.28 -37.90 43.80
C THR A 169 26.78 -38.78 44.94
N ILE A 170 27.83 -39.56 44.69
CA ILE A 170 28.47 -40.40 45.69
C ILE A 170 29.52 -39.50 46.37
N ASP A 171 29.21 -39.07 47.59
CA ASP A 171 30.20 -38.38 48.43
C ASP A 171 31.09 -39.46 49.08
N LEU A 172 32.40 -39.41 48.79
CA LEU A 172 33.44 -40.32 49.31
C LEU A 172 33.88 -39.94 50.73
#